data_AF-A0A7K1B6G0-F1
#
_entry.id   AF-A0A7K1B6G0-F1
#
_cell.length_a   1.000
_cell.length_b   1.000
_cell.length_c   1.000
_cell.angle_alpha   90.00
_cell.angle_beta   90.00
_cell.angle_gamma   90.00
#
_symmetry.space_group_name_H-M   'P 1'
#
loop_
_entity.id
_entity.type
_entity.pdbx_description
1 polymer ?
#
loop_
_entity_poly.entity_id
_entity_poly.type
_entity_poly.pdbx_seq_one_letter_code
_entity_poly.pdbx_strand_id
1 'polypeptide(L)'
;MLSSSKLKRAAAGLAAIAAASAAAGALTPSGASADPAQFSAFVTVGSDTTQDVLNALAGKTNGVLFTPIQSSSATGGVQIISWDATPPAGVADNCITPKIGAPTFTRPNGSSAGQRALSRSIDGTGYGGSAANGSSFCANADVSGLIDFARSSSLDSTAGTQLTYVPFARDALTFAYYRAAGNAGAVTSLTRAQLDTLFTSGPQTINGVRIVPCGIQLGSGTFASWNSTAGVSAAEEDVATDTCSAVVNETTVPGSQAGGRLQEHNAVHLKLAGDALAASSPAEANTQVIIGFSASQYIARSANLGSPQPPADVILGSISNDGAGNNIGSPVSGTYPNFTPVASFYNNATFGRTVYNVFPTATIAGPGNLALKSLFSGPTSSLCQATSTIQAMGFTVAPDCGSLATQRGLRSGNF
;
A
#
# COMPACT_ATOMS: atom_id res chain seq x y z
N MET A 1 -7.44 54.00 -35.28
CA MET A 1 -6.61 53.05 -36.05
C MET A 1 -5.45 52.61 -35.16
N LEU A 2 -5.34 51.29 -34.97
CA LEU A 2 -4.44 50.64 -34.01
C LEU A 2 -2.96 50.70 -34.42
N SER A 3 -2.06 50.63 -33.43
CA SER A 3 -0.85 49.78 -33.36
C SER A 3 0.04 50.27 -32.22
N SER A 4 0.76 49.50 -31.40
CA SER A 4 0.81 48.07 -31.04
C SER A 4 1.92 47.95 -29.98
N SER A 5 1.77 47.02 -29.03
CA SER A 5 2.86 46.35 -28.27
C SER A 5 3.64 47.23 -27.26
N LYS A 6 4.09 46.79 -26.07
CA LYS A 6 4.55 45.49 -25.56
C LYS A 6 4.42 45.43 -24.01
N LEU A 7 4.26 44.22 -23.49
CA LEU A 7 4.39 43.86 -22.07
C LEU A 7 5.74 44.30 -21.47
N LYS A 8 5.72 44.77 -20.22
CA LYS A 8 6.80 44.59 -19.25
C LYS A 8 6.24 44.22 -17.88
N ARG A 9 6.93 43.24 -17.29
CA ARG A 9 6.75 42.63 -15.96
C ARG A 9 6.80 43.66 -14.84
N ALA A 10 6.01 43.44 -13.79
CA ALA A 10 6.27 43.99 -12.46
C ALA A 10 5.98 42.92 -11.41
N ALA A 11 7.00 42.60 -10.63
CA ALA A 11 6.90 41.88 -9.38
C ALA A 11 6.37 42.82 -8.29
N ALA A 12 5.60 42.30 -7.33
CA ALA A 12 5.41 42.94 -6.04
C ALA A 12 5.01 41.89 -5.00
N GLY A 13 5.71 41.88 -3.87
CA GLY A 13 5.53 40.94 -2.77
C GLY A 13 4.79 41.51 -1.56
N LEU A 14 4.88 40.71 -0.50
CA LEU A 14 4.63 40.99 0.93
C LEU A 14 3.20 41.27 1.44
N ALA A 15 2.65 40.24 2.08
CA ALA A 15 2.16 40.15 3.47
C ALA A 15 1.17 41.18 4.06
N ALA A 16 0.06 40.67 4.61
CA ALA A 16 -0.52 41.14 5.88
C ALA A 16 -1.38 40.04 6.55
N ILE A 17 -1.25 39.94 7.88
CA ILE A 17 -1.96 39.05 8.81
C ILE A 17 -3.15 39.82 9.41
N ALA A 18 -4.33 39.18 9.61
CA ALA A 18 -5.00 39.08 10.92
C ALA A 18 -6.53 38.74 10.86
N ALA A 19 -6.89 37.84 11.77
CA ALA A 19 -8.11 37.75 12.58
C ALA A 19 -9.38 37.07 12.04
N ALA A 20 -9.94 36.26 12.94
CA ALA A 20 -10.95 35.23 12.76
C ALA A 20 -12.40 35.73 12.85
N SER A 21 -13.32 35.03 12.18
CA SER A 21 -14.65 34.64 12.70
C SER A 21 -15.40 33.76 11.70
N ALA A 22 -16.27 32.90 12.23
CA ALA A 22 -16.91 31.77 11.58
C ALA A 22 -17.77 32.11 10.35
N ALA A 23 -17.67 31.27 9.32
CA ALA A 23 -18.76 31.02 8.38
C ALA A 23 -18.73 29.54 7.96
N ALA A 24 -19.71 28.78 8.44
CA ALA A 24 -20.13 27.53 7.84
C ALA A 24 -20.67 27.81 6.43
N GLY A 25 -20.38 26.92 5.48
CA GLY A 25 -21.12 26.85 4.20
C GLY A 25 -20.36 27.34 2.98
N ALA A 26 -19.44 26.50 2.49
CA ALA A 26 -19.23 26.29 1.05
C ALA A 26 -18.46 24.97 0.89
N LEU A 27 -19.18 23.84 0.85
CA LEU A 27 -18.65 22.59 0.35
C LEU A 27 -18.44 22.75 -1.15
N THR A 28 -17.28 23.27 -1.56
CA THR A 28 -16.73 22.90 -2.86
C THR A 28 -16.32 21.43 -2.73
N PRO A 29 -16.64 20.55 -3.70
CA PRO A 29 -16.09 19.20 -3.67
C PRO A 29 -14.58 19.34 -3.79
N SER A 30 -13.88 19.18 -2.66
CA SER A 30 -12.43 19.07 -2.66
C SER A 30 -12.10 17.88 -3.55
N GLY A 31 -11.28 18.09 -4.58
CA GLY A 31 -10.60 16.98 -5.25
C GLY A 31 -9.96 16.07 -4.20
N ALA A 32 -9.72 14.81 -4.54
CA ALA A 32 -9.04 13.87 -3.68
C ALA A 32 -7.78 14.54 -3.07
N SER A 33 -7.81 14.84 -1.77
CA SER A 33 -6.64 15.37 -1.04
C SER A 33 -5.90 14.17 -0.51
N ALA A 34 -4.78 13.88 -1.15
CA ALA A 34 -4.00 12.66 -0.96
C ALA A 34 -2.74 12.87 -0.11
N ASP A 35 -2.38 14.14 0.13
CA ASP A 35 -1.37 14.51 1.12
C ASP A 35 -2.05 15.17 2.35
N PRO A 36 -1.44 15.07 3.55
CA PRO A 36 -2.05 15.57 4.79
C PRO A 36 -2.24 17.09 4.84
N ALA A 37 -3.36 17.55 5.42
CA ALA A 37 -3.65 18.99 5.62
C ALA A 37 -3.14 19.55 6.98
N GLN A 38 -2.55 18.70 7.82
CA GLN A 38 -1.98 19.06 9.13
C GLN A 38 -0.48 18.79 9.14
N PHE A 39 0.31 19.67 9.77
CA PHE A 39 1.78 19.56 9.82
C PHE A 39 2.35 19.34 11.24
N SER A 40 1.48 19.20 12.23
CA SER A 40 1.85 18.99 13.65
C SER A 40 1.36 17.62 14.13
N ALA A 41 1.95 16.55 13.60
CA ALA A 41 1.54 15.17 13.82
C ALA A 41 2.72 14.21 13.57
N PHE A 42 2.59 12.95 13.96
CA PHE A 42 3.58 11.91 13.64
C PHE A 42 3.48 11.50 12.18
N VAL A 43 4.59 11.59 11.45
CA VAL A 43 4.70 11.30 10.03
C VAL A 43 4.88 9.81 9.77
N THR A 44 4.10 9.29 8.81
CA THR A 44 4.30 7.95 8.25
C THR A 44 4.25 7.86 6.73
N VAL A 45 4.99 6.88 6.21
CA VAL A 45 5.28 6.57 4.80
C VAL A 45 5.45 5.05 4.63
N GLY A 46 5.52 4.55 3.39
CA GLY A 46 5.91 3.17 3.10
C GLY A 46 4.80 2.36 2.46
N SER A 47 4.42 1.24 3.08
CA SER A 47 3.48 0.28 2.49
C SER A 47 2.19 0.92 2.00
N ASP A 48 1.99 0.78 0.68
CA ASP A 48 0.78 1.02 -0.08
C ASP A 48 -0.35 0.06 0.36
N THR A 49 -0.02 -1.19 0.67
CA THR A 49 -0.98 -2.19 1.18
C THR A 49 -1.71 -1.70 2.43
N THR A 50 -1.05 -0.95 3.30
CA THR A 50 -1.66 -0.43 4.54
C THR A 50 -1.96 1.06 4.48
N GLN A 51 -1.74 1.71 3.33
CA GLN A 51 -1.91 3.16 3.20
C GLN A 51 -3.34 3.60 3.50
N ASP A 52 -4.33 2.99 2.85
CA ASP A 52 -5.72 3.45 2.98
C ASP A 52 -6.22 3.34 4.42
N VAL A 53 -5.87 2.27 5.15
CA VAL A 53 -6.23 2.13 6.57
C VAL A 53 -5.52 3.14 7.46
N LEU A 54 -4.25 3.46 7.20
CA LEU A 54 -3.54 4.51 7.95
C LEU A 54 -4.03 5.92 7.58
N ASN A 55 -4.48 6.14 6.34
CA ASN A 55 -5.13 7.38 5.91
C ASN A 55 -6.48 7.57 6.63
N ALA A 56 -7.29 6.50 6.71
CA ALA A 56 -8.52 6.50 7.50
C ALA A 56 -8.25 6.79 8.99
N LEU A 57 -7.22 6.16 9.57
CA LEU A 57 -6.79 6.43 10.95
C LEU A 57 -6.22 7.84 11.14
N ALA A 58 -5.69 8.47 10.08
CA ALA A 58 -5.31 9.88 10.06
C ALA A 58 -6.50 10.84 9.86
N GLY A 59 -7.71 10.30 9.63
CA GLY A 59 -8.97 11.04 9.60
C GLY A 59 -9.58 11.25 8.21
N LYS A 60 -8.90 10.87 7.12
CA LYS A 60 -9.47 10.96 5.77
C LYS A 60 -8.80 9.99 4.80
N THR A 61 -9.60 9.22 4.06
CA THR A 61 -9.13 8.43 2.91
C THR A 61 -10.09 8.57 1.74
N ASN A 62 -9.56 8.71 0.52
CA ASN A 62 -10.34 8.85 -0.71
C ASN A 62 -11.54 9.83 -0.62
N GLY A 63 -11.38 10.97 0.07
CA GLY A 63 -12.46 11.95 0.25
C GLY A 63 -13.43 11.65 1.41
N VAL A 64 -13.42 10.45 1.98
CA VAL A 64 -14.26 10.02 3.10
C VAL A 64 -13.61 10.38 4.43
N LEU A 65 -14.37 11.00 5.34
CA LEU A 65 -13.92 11.39 6.67
C LEU A 65 -14.06 10.26 7.67
N PHE A 66 -13.07 10.14 8.55
CA PHE A 66 -13.02 9.20 9.66
C PHE A 66 -12.65 9.94 10.94
N THR A 67 -12.94 9.35 12.09
CA THR A 67 -12.40 9.86 13.36
C THR A 67 -10.90 9.54 13.41
N PRO A 68 -10.02 10.56 13.43
CA PRO A 68 -8.58 10.32 13.52
C PRO A 68 -8.23 9.71 14.88
N ILE A 69 -7.25 8.80 14.89
CA ILE A 69 -6.63 8.40 16.15
C ILE A 69 -5.79 9.55 16.68
N GLN A 70 -5.80 9.70 18.00
CA GLN A 70 -5.00 10.68 18.70
C GLN A 70 -4.45 10.08 19.99
N SER A 71 -3.31 10.58 20.42
CA SER A 71 -2.80 10.30 21.75
C SER A 71 -3.75 10.85 22.82
N SER A 72 -3.60 10.40 24.06
CA SER A 72 -4.42 10.87 25.17
C SER A 72 -4.42 12.40 25.31
N SER A 73 -5.46 12.96 25.94
CA SER A 73 -5.49 14.38 26.31
C SER A 73 -4.33 14.77 27.23
N ALA A 74 -3.91 13.87 28.12
CA ALA A 74 -2.76 14.04 28.99
C ALA A 74 -1.42 14.17 28.22
N THR A 75 -1.38 13.70 26.98
CA THR A 75 -0.21 13.77 26.09
C THR A 75 -0.41 14.74 24.93
N GLY A 76 -1.40 15.63 25.03
CA GLY A 76 -1.62 16.72 24.09
C GLY A 76 -2.43 16.38 22.83
N GLY A 77 -3.07 15.21 22.74
CA GLY A 77 -3.97 14.90 21.63
C GLY A 77 -3.29 14.80 20.27
N VAL A 78 -1.99 14.50 20.23
CA VAL A 78 -1.20 14.40 18.99
C VAL A 78 -1.76 13.33 18.05
N GLN A 79 -1.95 13.67 16.78
CA GLN A 79 -2.47 12.79 15.71
C GLN A 79 -1.33 12.21 14.86
N ILE A 80 -1.70 11.43 13.84
CA ILE A 80 -0.80 10.91 12.81
C ILE A 80 -1.10 11.57 11.47
N ILE A 81 -0.10 11.60 10.59
CA ILE A 81 -0.25 11.97 9.19
C ILE A 81 0.39 10.91 8.31
N SER A 82 -0.36 10.44 7.33
CA SER A 82 0.02 9.36 6.44
C SER A 82 0.16 9.89 5.03
N TRP A 83 1.37 9.79 4.49
CA TRP A 83 1.65 10.16 3.10
C TRP A 83 1.45 8.97 2.18
N ASP A 84 0.84 9.23 1.03
CA ASP A 84 0.58 8.20 0.03
C ASP A 84 1.88 7.58 -0.53
N ALA A 85 1.87 6.28 -0.77
CA ALA A 85 2.98 5.51 -1.32
C ALA A 85 3.16 5.76 -2.83
N THR A 86 2.07 6.03 -3.54
CA THR A 86 2.05 6.39 -4.96
C THR A 86 1.61 7.84 -5.15
N PRO A 87 2.02 8.50 -6.24
CA PRO A 87 1.51 9.82 -6.57
C PRO A 87 -0.02 9.79 -6.69
N PRO A 88 -0.71 10.81 -6.16
CA PRO A 88 -2.14 10.97 -6.36
C PRO A 88 -2.49 11.13 -7.84
N ALA A 89 -3.73 10.81 -8.22
CA ALA A 89 -4.19 11.02 -9.59
C ALA A 89 -3.99 12.49 -10.01
N GLY A 90 -3.35 12.70 -11.16
CA GLY A 90 -3.04 14.03 -11.69
C GLY A 90 -1.78 14.69 -11.13
N VAL A 91 -1.06 14.03 -10.22
CA VAL A 91 0.25 14.47 -9.72
C VAL A 91 1.34 13.73 -10.47
N ALA A 92 2.16 14.48 -11.23
CA ALA A 92 3.23 13.91 -12.04
C ALA A 92 4.54 13.68 -11.27
N ASP A 93 4.66 14.27 -10.07
CA ASP A 93 5.87 14.19 -9.25
C ASP A 93 5.73 13.15 -8.14
N ASN A 94 6.79 12.36 -7.94
CA ASN A 94 6.90 11.31 -6.93
C ASN A 94 7.58 11.82 -5.66
N CYS A 95 7.34 13.10 -5.29
CA CYS A 95 7.97 13.78 -4.16
C CYS A 95 7.01 14.08 -3.01
N ILE A 96 7.56 14.15 -1.80
CA ILE A 96 6.86 14.61 -0.58
C ILE A 96 7.74 15.53 0.26
N THR A 97 7.10 16.44 1.01
CA THR A 97 7.72 17.28 2.04
C THR A 97 6.95 17.09 3.34
N PRO A 98 7.34 16.12 4.19
CA PRO A 98 6.51 15.67 5.30
C PRO A 98 6.39 16.65 6.48
N LYS A 99 7.35 17.57 6.62
CA LYS A 99 7.38 18.58 7.69
C LYS A 99 7.66 19.95 7.06
N ILE A 100 7.05 21.01 7.60
CA ILE A 100 7.21 22.38 7.08
C ILE A 100 8.70 22.77 7.13
N GLY A 101 9.21 23.28 6.00
CA GLY A 101 10.61 23.71 5.88
C GLY A 101 11.63 22.58 5.73
N ALA A 102 11.19 21.33 5.71
CA ALA A 102 12.06 20.18 5.47
C ALA A 102 12.42 20.04 3.98
N PRO A 103 13.53 19.35 3.65
CA PRO A 103 13.81 18.99 2.27
C PRO A 103 12.74 18.06 1.69
N THR A 104 12.58 18.15 0.37
CA THR A 104 11.73 17.25 -0.41
C THR A 104 12.50 15.97 -0.75
N PHE A 105 11.84 14.81 -0.65
CA PHE A 105 12.42 13.53 -1.04
C PHE A 105 11.38 12.61 -1.68
N THR A 106 11.85 11.55 -2.34
CA THR A 106 10.98 10.61 -3.06
C THR A 106 9.99 9.94 -2.10
N ARG A 107 8.70 9.86 -2.44
CA ARG A 107 7.73 9.11 -1.61
C ARG A 107 8.15 7.64 -1.51
N PRO A 108 8.29 7.08 -0.30
CA PRO A 108 8.56 5.66 -0.13
C PRO A 108 7.36 4.82 -0.56
N ASN A 109 7.51 4.05 -1.65
CA ASN A 109 6.50 3.15 -2.17
C ASN A 109 6.79 1.70 -1.76
N GLY A 110 5.94 1.14 -0.90
CA GLY A 110 6.08 -0.24 -0.40
C GLY A 110 6.78 -0.35 0.96
N SER A 111 6.62 -1.52 1.58
CA SER A 111 7.15 -1.82 2.92
C SER A 111 8.66 -1.59 3.02
N SER A 112 9.42 -2.07 2.03
CA SER A 112 10.88 -2.01 2.07
C SER A 112 11.38 -0.57 1.92
N ALA A 113 10.78 0.21 1.02
CA ALA A 113 11.11 1.61 0.84
C ALA A 113 10.79 2.42 2.10
N GLY A 114 9.62 2.19 2.72
CA GLY A 114 9.25 2.84 3.99
C GLY A 114 10.22 2.55 5.13
N GLN A 115 10.59 1.28 5.31
CA GLN A 115 11.56 0.87 6.33
C GLN A 115 12.96 1.44 6.08
N ARG A 116 13.39 1.53 4.81
CA ARG A 116 14.64 2.21 4.44
C ARG A 116 14.56 3.70 4.75
N ALA A 117 13.50 4.39 4.32
CA ALA A 117 13.32 5.82 4.62
C ALA A 117 13.33 6.10 6.13
N LEU A 118 12.69 5.25 6.94
CA LEU A 118 12.77 5.33 8.39
C LEU A 118 14.20 5.05 8.90
N SER A 119 14.90 4.07 8.34
CA SER A 119 16.29 3.78 8.72
C SER A 119 17.22 4.97 8.44
N ARG A 120 17.00 5.65 7.31
CA ARG A 120 17.68 6.90 6.92
C ARG A 120 17.35 8.07 7.85
N SER A 121 16.09 8.15 8.30
CA SER A 121 15.66 9.13 9.32
C SER A 121 16.36 8.93 10.68
N ILE A 122 16.91 7.73 10.93
CA ILE A 122 17.62 7.37 12.18
C ILE A 122 19.14 7.53 12.03
N ASP A 123 19.72 7.02 10.94
CA ASP A 123 21.19 6.97 10.75
C ASP A 123 21.77 8.22 10.06
N GLY A 124 20.92 9.11 9.55
CA GLY A 124 21.28 10.39 8.95
C GLY A 124 21.90 10.29 7.55
N THR A 125 21.84 9.12 6.92
CA THR A 125 22.23 8.98 5.52
C THR A 125 21.08 9.38 4.60
N GLY A 126 21.38 9.92 3.41
CA GLY A 126 20.36 10.47 2.52
C GLY A 126 19.45 9.41 1.89
N TYR A 127 18.17 9.76 1.70
CA TYR A 127 17.16 8.94 1.01
C TYR A 127 16.76 9.59 -0.32
N GLY A 128 16.46 8.78 -1.35
CA GLY A 128 16.07 9.29 -2.68
C GLY A 128 17.23 9.35 -3.69
N GLY A 129 16.96 9.86 -4.91
CA GLY A 129 17.96 10.07 -5.96
C GLY A 129 18.35 8.89 -6.89
N SER A 130 17.55 7.83 -7.06
CA SER A 130 17.82 6.72 -7.99
C SER A 130 16.73 6.58 -9.02
N ALA A 131 17.14 6.46 -10.29
CA ALA A 131 16.29 6.39 -11.48
C ALA A 131 15.58 5.03 -11.70
N ALA A 132 15.67 4.09 -10.75
CA ALA A 132 15.29 2.68 -10.99
C ALA A 132 13.80 2.44 -11.28
N ASN A 133 12.91 3.42 -11.10
CA ASN A 133 11.45 3.29 -11.26
C ASN A 133 10.82 4.32 -12.22
N GLY A 134 11.56 4.79 -13.24
CA GLY A 134 10.97 5.38 -14.47
C GLY A 134 10.17 6.68 -14.38
N SER A 135 9.92 7.23 -13.19
CA SER A 135 9.16 8.48 -12.95
C SER A 135 10.06 9.55 -12.30
N SER A 136 9.70 10.83 -12.40
CA SER A 136 10.48 11.94 -11.85
C SER A 136 10.87 11.70 -10.38
N PHE A 137 12.16 11.53 -10.11
CA PHE A 137 12.70 11.37 -8.76
C PHE A 137 13.16 12.71 -8.20
N CYS A 138 12.81 12.96 -6.94
CA CYS A 138 13.48 13.99 -6.16
C CYS A 138 14.96 13.63 -5.96
N ALA A 139 15.78 14.66 -5.76
CA ALA A 139 17.16 14.48 -5.37
C ALA A 139 17.27 13.65 -4.08
N ASN A 140 18.42 13.00 -3.91
CA ASN A 140 18.79 12.42 -2.62
C ASN A 140 18.80 13.55 -1.57
N ALA A 141 18.15 13.31 -0.43
CA ALA A 141 17.97 14.31 0.61
C ALA A 141 18.19 13.70 2.00
N ASP A 142 18.67 14.53 2.92
CA ASP A 142 18.71 14.20 4.34
C ASP A 142 17.28 14.13 4.89
N VAL A 143 16.91 12.95 5.41
CA VAL A 143 15.59 12.69 5.98
C VAL A 143 15.61 12.51 7.49
N SER A 144 16.72 12.89 8.15
CA SER A 144 16.90 12.80 9.60
C SER A 144 15.73 13.40 10.36
N GLY A 145 15.07 12.59 11.20
CA GLY A 145 13.95 13.01 12.03
C GLY A 145 12.69 13.44 11.26
N LEU A 146 12.62 13.23 9.94
CA LEU A 146 11.46 13.62 9.13
C LEU A 146 10.36 12.55 9.13
N ILE A 147 10.71 11.31 9.42
CA ILE A 147 9.78 10.17 9.45
C ILE A 147 9.78 9.59 10.86
N ASP A 148 8.59 9.52 11.45
CA ASP A 148 8.42 9.05 12.83
C ASP A 148 8.17 7.53 12.87
N PHE A 149 7.49 6.98 11.86
CA PHE A 149 7.31 5.53 11.69
C PHE A 149 7.02 5.13 10.24
N ALA A 150 7.30 3.88 9.88
CA ALA A 150 7.01 3.33 8.56
C ALA A 150 5.84 2.34 8.61
N ARG A 151 5.03 2.30 7.55
CA ARG A 151 3.98 1.30 7.37
C ARG A 151 4.55 0.05 6.71
N SER A 152 4.12 -1.13 7.15
CA SER A 152 4.63 -2.38 6.61
C SER A 152 3.62 -3.53 6.59
N SER A 153 3.48 -4.17 5.44
CA SER A 153 2.67 -5.38 5.25
C SER A 153 3.45 -6.70 5.40
N SER A 154 4.69 -6.65 5.89
CA SER A 154 5.53 -7.83 6.11
C SER A 154 6.59 -7.58 7.19
N LEU A 155 7.08 -8.64 7.80
CA LEU A 155 8.24 -8.57 8.68
C LEU A 155 9.53 -8.60 7.84
N ASP A 156 10.48 -7.73 8.15
CA ASP A 156 11.81 -7.77 7.54
C ASP A 156 12.71 -8.84 8.18
N SER A 157 13.73 -9.30 7.45
CA SER A 157 14.68 -10.31 7.93
C SER A 157 16.00 -9.74 8.45
N THR A 158 16.23 -8.42 8.40
CA THR A 158 17.48 -7.81 8.87
C THR A 158 17.64 -7.99 10.37
N ALA A 159 18.72 -8.67 10.79
CA ALA A 159 19.03 -8.88 12.20
C ALA A 159 19.38 -7.56 12.89
N GLY A 160 18.91 -7.39 14.12
CA GLY A 160 19.18 -6.20 14.95
C GLY A 160 18.01 -5.84 15.84
N THR A 161 18.12 -4.72 16.54
CA THR A 161 17.14 -4.26 17.54
C THR A 161 16.75 -2.79 17.40
N GLN A 162 17.20 -2.12 16.34
CA GLN A 162 17.01 -0.69 16.12
C GLN A 162 15.58 -0.32 15.72
N LEU A 163 14.85 -1.24 15.09
CA LEU A 163 13.46 -1.07 14.68
C LEU A 163 12.54 -2.01 15.45
N THR A 164 11.38 -1.52 15.90
CA THR A 164 10.32 -2.31 16.53
C THR A 164 9.11 -2.39 15.60
N TYR A 165 8.63 -3.60 15.34
CA TYR A 165 7.49 -3.91 14.48
C TYR A 165 6.26 -4.08 15.36
N VAL A 166 5.42 -3.06 15.41
CA VAL A 166 4.21 -3.03 16.23
C VAL A 166 3.04 -3.56 15.39
N PRO A 167 2.54 -4.77 15.66
CA PRO A 167 1.41 -5.33 14.93
C PRO A 167 0.16 -4.52 15.25
N PHE A 168 -0.74 -4.37 14.28
CA PHE A 168 -2.02 -3.70 14.53
C PHE A 168 -3.21 -4.41 13.90
N ALA A 169 -3.00 -5.06 12.77
CA ALA A 169 -4.06 -5.70 12.03
C ALA A 169 -3.58 -6.99 11.36
N ARG A 170 -4.55 -7.78 10.90
CA ARG A 170 -4.38 -8.93 10.02
C ARG A 170 -4.94 -8.60 8.65
N ASP A 171 -4.23 -9.03 7.63
CA ASP A 171 -4.63 -9.07 6.24
C ASP A 171 -4.69 -10.53 5.77
N ALA A 172 -5.34 -10.76 4.64
CA ALA A 172 -5.33 -12.03 3.94
C ALA A 172 -4.75 -11.87 2.54
N LEU A 173 -3.92 -12.82 2.14
CA LEU A 173 -3.38 -12.93 0.81
C LEU A 173 -4.14 -13.98 0.03
N THR A 174 -4.61 -13.62 -1.15
CA THR A 174 -5.12 -14.55 -2.17
C THR A 174 -4.66 -14.08 -3.54
N PHE A 175 -5.11 -14.71 -4.61
CA PHE A 175 -4.96 -14.16 -5.95
C PHE A 175 -6.19 -13.32 -6.35
N ALA A 176 -5.97 -12.19 -7.01
CA ALA A 176 -7.00 -11.56 -7.84
C ALA A 176 -6.91 -12.14 -9.25
N TYR A 177 -8.03 -12.22 -9.96
CA TYR A 177 -8.08 -12.69 -11.34
C TYR A 177 -8.95 -11.82 -12.24
N TYR A 178 -8.62 -11.84 -13.54
CA TYR A 178 -9.36 -11.14 -14.58
C TYR A 178 -9.31 -11.91 -15.91
N ARG A 179 -10.38 -11.87 -16.69
CA ARG A 179 -10.47 -12.40 -18.06
C ARG A 179 -11.11 -11.38 -19.00
N ALA A 180 -10.40 -11.02 -20.07
CA ALA A 180 -10.88 -10.07 -21.06
C ALA A 180 -12.18 -10.53 -21.75
N ALA A 181 -12.31 -11.83 -22.03
CA ALA A 181 -13.51 -12.45 -22.57
C ALA A 181 -14.69 -12.57 -21.56
N GLY A 182 -14.50 -12.07 -20.33
CA GLY A 182 -15.44 -12.24 -19.22
C GLY A 182 -15.10 -13.43 -18.32
N ASN A 183 -15.54 -13.36 -17.06
CA ASN A 183 -15.21 -14.35 -16.04
C ASN A 183 -16.06 -15.64 -16.10
N ALA A 184 -16.93 -15.80 -17.09
CA ALA A 184 -17.68 -17.03 -17.27
C ALA A 184 -16.70 -18.21 -17.51
N GLY A 185 -16.76 -19.22 -16.65
CA GLY A 185 -15.83 -20.36 -16.71
C GLY A 185 -14.40 -20.06 -16.25
N ALA A 186 -14.15 -18.90 -15.62
CA ALA A 186 -12.86 -18.60 -14.99
C ALA A 186 -12.51 -19.64 -13.91
N VAL A 187 -11.21 -19.84 -13.67
CA VAL A 187 -10.74 -20.63 -12.52
C VAL A 187 -10.78 -19.73 -11.29
N THR A 188 -11.80 -19.95 -10.45
CA THR A 188 -12.08 -19.13 -9.26
C THR A 188 -11.53 -19.72 -7.96
N SER A 189 -10.96 -20.92 -8.03
CA SER A 189 -10.35 -21.61 -6.90
C SER A 189 -9.07 -22.30 -7.31
N LEU A 190 -8.00 -22.08 -6.56
CA LEU A 190 -6.71 -22.72 -6.75
C LEU A 190 -6.23 -23.34 -5.44
N THR A 191 -5.41 -24.38 -5.56
CA THR A 191 -4.63 -24.90 -4.44
C THR A 191 -3.33 -24.12 -4.29
N ARG A 192 -2.70 -24.16 -3.12
CA ARG A 192 -1.35 -23.62 -2.92
C ARG A 192 -0.34 -24.20 -3.91
N ALA A 193 -0.41 -25.51 -4.20
CA ALA A 193 0.48 -26.15 -5.16
C ALA A 193 0.28 -25.63 -6.59
N GLN A 194 -0.95 -25.31 -6.99
CA GLN A 194 -1.20 -24.68 -8.28
C GLN A 194 -0.65 -23.24 -8.32
N LEU A 195 -0.82 -22.47 -7.25
CA LEU A 195 -0.20 -21.14 -7.14
C LEU A 195 1.33 -21.22 -7.21
N ASP A 196 1.94 -22.14 -6.46
CA ASP A 196 3.37 -22.43 -6.53
C ASP A 196 3.81 -22.68 -7.99
N THR A 197 3.23 -23.67 -8.66
CA THR A 197 3.61 -23.99 -10.05
C THR A 197 3.35 -22.87 -11.04
N LEU A 198 2.29 -22.08 -10.88
CA LEU A 198 2.05 -20.89 -11.72
C LEU A 198 3.17 -19.87 -11.53
N PHE A 199 3.55 -19.58 -10.30
CA PHE A 199 4.56 -18.55 -10.00
C PHE A 199 6.02 -19.07 -10.05
N THR A 200 6.25 -20.38 -10.24
CA THR A 200 7.60 -20.94 -10.53
C THR A 200 7.80 -21.32 -11.98
N SER A 201 6.78 -21.88 -12.64
CA SER A 201 6.86 -22.43 -14.00
C SER A 201 6.16 -21.58 -15.06
N GLY A 202 5.45 -20.52 -14.65
CA GLY A 202 4.77 -19.60 -15.55
C GLY A 202 3.40 -20.09 -16.02
N PRO A 203 2.93 -19.66 -17.20
CA PRO A 203 1.57 -19.92 -17.65
C PRO A 203 1.18 -21.40 -17.70
N GLN A 204 0.00 -21.75 -17.20
CA GLN A 204 -0.53 -23.11 -17.19
C GLN A 204 -1.98 -23.15 -17.68
N THR A 205 -2.44 -24.32 -18.14
CA THR A 205 -3.86 -24.55 -18.41
C THR A 205 -4.45 -25.37 -17.28
N ILE A 206 -5.39 -24.78 -16.53
CA ILE A 206 -6.08 -25.41 -15.41
C ILE A 206 -7.57 -25.43 -15.73
N ASN A 207 -8.21 -26.60 -15.67
CA ASN A 207 -9.62 -26.80 -16.01
C ASN A 207 -10.00 -26.22 -17.39
N GLY A 208 -9.10 -26.34 -18.38
CA GLY A 208 -9.32 -25.83 -19.74
C GLY A 208 -9.14 -24.32 -19.90
N VAL A 209 -8.78 -23.59 -18.85
CA VAL A 209 -8.49 -22.15 -18.89
C VAL A 209 -6.98 -21.93 -18.82
N ARG A 210 -6.44 -21.19 -19.80
CA ARG A 210 -5.07 -20.69 -19.75
C ARG A 210 -4.98 -19.58 -18.69
N ILE A 211 -4.07 -19.76 -17.74
CA ILE A 211 -3.80 -18.82 -16.66
C ILE A 211 -2.38 -18.28 -16.82
N VAL A 212 -2.23 -16.96 -16.78
CA VAL A 212 -0.96 -16.25 -16.86
C VAL A 212 -0.76 -15.45 -15.56
N PRO A 213 0.28 -15.75 -14.76
CA PRO A 213 0.60 -14.96 -13.58
C PRO A 213 1.24 -13.62 -13.98
N CYS A 214 0.91 -12.57 -13.23
CA CYS A 214 1.52 -11.24 -13.33
C CYS A 214 2.30 -10.93 -12.05
N GLY A 215 3.42 -10.24 -12.21
CA GLY A 215 4.32 -9.98 -11.09
C GLY A 215 3.94 -8.76 -10.25
N ILE A 216 4.24 -8.85 -8.96
CA ILE A 216 4.04 -7.74 -7.99
C ILE A 216 5.27 -6.81 -8.02
N GLN A 217 5.06 -5.53 -7.75
CA GLN A 217 6.13 -4.55 -7.59
C GLN A 217 7.22 -4.99 -6.60
N LEU A 218 8.47 -4.73 -6.98
CA LEU A 218 9.64 -5.05 -6.15
C LEU A 218 9.68 -4.14 -4.92
N GLY A 219 10.03 -4.69 -3.76
CA GLY A 219 10.09 -3.95 -2.49
C GLY A 219 8.75 -3.88 -1.73
N SER A 220 7.67 -4.39 -2.29
CA SER A 220 6.40 -4.62 -1.59
C SER A 220 6.55 -5.68 -0.48
N GLY A 221 5.86 -5.46 0.65
CA GLY A 221 5.72 -6.51 1.66
C GLY A 221 4.74 -7.61 1.24
N THR A 222 3.81 -7.30 0.34
CA THR A 222 2.94 -8.28 -0.33
C THR A 222 3.72 -9.17 -1.26
N PHE A 223 4.65 -8.64 -2.05
CA PHE A 223 5.58 -9.48 -2.81
C PHE A 223 6.34 -10.46 -1.89
N ALA A 224 6.99 -9.96 -0.83
CA ALA A 224 7.74 -10.80 0.10
C ALA A 224 6.87 -11.89 0.77
N SER A 225 5.68 -11.50 1.22
CA SER A 225 4.73 -12.43 1.86
C SER A 225 4.17 -13.44 0.85
N TRP A 226 3.80 -12.99 -0.35
CA TRP A 226 3.27 -13.83 -1.42
C TRP A 226 4.27 -14.89 -1.84
N ASN A 227 5.52 -14.52 -2.07
CA ASN A 227 6.58 -15.45 -2.42
C ASN A 227 6.81 -16.49 -1.32
N SER A 228 6.79 -16.08 -0.06
CA SER A 228 6.85 -17.03 1.07
C SER A 228 5.64 -17.96 1.12
N THR A 229 4.43 -17.43 0.90
CA THR A 229 3.18 -18.19 0.90
C THR A 229 3.14 -19.18 -0.25
N ALA A 230 3.49 -18.75 -1.46
CA ALA A 230 3.52 -19.59 -2.66
C ALA A 230 4.72 -20.56 -2.68
N GLY A 231 5.78 -20.31 -1.89
CA GLY A 231 6.97 -21.15 -1.86
C GLY A 231 7.96 -20.84 -2.98
N VAL A 232 7.97 -19.60 -3.46
CA VAL A 232 8.64 -19.17 -4.70
C VAL A 232 9.75 -18.17 -4.41
N SER A 233 10.88 -18.26 -5.09
CA SER A 233 11.93 -17.24 -5.04
C SER A 233 11.63 -16.07 -5.97
N ALA A 234 12.21 -14.90 -5.69
CA ALA A 234 12.03 -13.72 -6.56
C ALA A 234 12.43 -13.98 -8.02
N ALA A 235 13.52 -14.73 -8.24
CA ALA A 235 14.02 -15.04 -9.58
C ALA A 235 13.12 -16.03 -10.35
N GLU A 236 12.52 -17.00 -9.65
CA GLU A 236 11.53 -17.90 -10.27
C GLU A 236 10.28 -17.13 -10.68
N GLU A 237 9.82 -16.21 -9.84
CA GLU A 237 8.64 -15.40 -10.14
C GLU A 237 8.89 -14.37 -11.25
N ASP A 238 10.10 -13.78 -11.32
CA ASP A 238 10.54 -12.97 -12.47
C ASP A 238 10.29 -13.73 -13.78
N VAL A 239 10.85 -14.95 -13.90
CA VAL A 239 10.73 -15.78 -15.11
C VAL A 239 9.28 -16.22 -15.35
N ALA A 240 8.57 -16.64 -14.30
CA ALA A 240 7.20 -17.15 -14.43
C ALA A 240 6.22 -16.07 -14.93
N THR A 241 6.49 -14.79 -14.64
CA THR A 241 5.61 -13.68 -14.99
C THR A 241 5.96 -13.00 -16.31
N ASP A 242 7.01 -13.45 -17.01
CA ASP A 242 7.51 -12.88 -18.27
C ASP A 242 6.42 -12.66 -19.32
N THR A 243 5.45 -13.57 -19.43
CA THR A 243 4.34 -13.44 -20.40
C THR A 243 3.46 -12.23 -20.10
N CYS A 244 3.16 -11.96 -18.82
CA CYS A 244 2.41 -10.76 -18.44
C CYS A 244 3.31 -9.52 -18.54
N SER A 245 4.54 -9.60 -18.04
CA SER A 245 5.50 -8.49 -18.04
C SER A 245 5.81 -7.97 -19.45
N ALA A 246 5.78 -8.83 -20.47
CA ALA A 246 6.00 -8.45 -21.86
C ALA A 246 4.96 -7.45 -22.43
N VAL A 247 3.76 -7.40 -21.85
CA VAL A 247 2.69 -6.47 -22.30
C VAL A 247 2.46 -5.32 -21.33
N VAL A 248 3.14 -5.30 -20.18
CA VAL A 248 2.97 -4.30 -19.12
C VAL A 248 4.09 -3.26 -19.20
N ASN A 249 3.71 -2.00 -19.40
CA ASN A 249 4.58 -0.84 -19.32
C ASN A 249 3.74 0.40 -19.03
N GLU A 250 4.39 1.56 -18.81
CA GLU A 250 3.70 2.82 -18.49
C GLU A 250 2.67 3.29 -19.53
N THR A 251 2.76 2.82 -20.78
CA THR A 251 1.76 3.14 -21.82
C THR A 251 0.52 2.24 -21.73
N THR A 252 0.71 0.94 -21.51
CA THR A 252 -0.40 -0.03 -21.46
C THR A 252 -1.04 -0.12 -20.07
N VAL A 253 -0.23 0.04 -19.04
CA VAL A 253 -0.61 0.03 -17.62
C VAL A 253 0.06 1.21 -16.92
N PRO A 254 -0.56 2.41 -16.96
CA PRO A 254 -0.01 3.59 -16.29
C PRO A 254 0.17 3.37 -14.79
N GLY A 255 1.34 3.73 -14.26
CA GLY A 255 1.76 3.51 -12.87
C GLY A 255 2.33 2.10 -12.61
N SER A 256 2.47 1.26 -13.63
CA SER A 256 3.23 0.01 -13.52
C SER A 256 4.71 0.28 -13.26
N GLN A 257 5.40 -0.63 -12.59
CA GLN A 257 6.83 -0.47 -12.30
C GLN A 257 7.71 -1.04 -13.39
N ALA A 258 9.00 -0.68 -13.33
CA ALA A 258 10.03 -1.23 -14.19
C ALA A 258 10.00 -2.77 -14.18
N GLY A 259 10.23 -3.37 -15.34
CA GLY A 259 10.13 -4.82 -15.52
C GLY A 259 8.70 -5.36 -15.67
N GLY A 260 7.71 -4.50 -15.95
CA GLY A 260 6.34 -4.93 -16.21
C GLY A 260 5.57 -5.38 -14.97
N ARG A 261 5.91 -4.83 -13.80
CA ARG A 261 5.33 -5.22 -12.52
C ARG A 261 4.11 -4.40 -12.16
N LEU A 262 3.10 -5.03 -11.54
CA LEU A 262 1.85 -4.39 -11.13
C LEU A 262 1.87 -4.03 -9.64
N GLN A 263 1.00 -3.08 -9.26
CA GLN A 263 0.74 -2.73 -7.88
C GLN A 263 -0.24 -3.75 -7.26
N GLU A 264 0.11 -4.42 -6.17
CA GLU A 264 -0.69 -5.51 -5.57
C GLU A 264 -2.04 -5.09 -4.99
N HIS A 265 -2.26 -3.78 -4.91
CA HIS A 265 -3.47 -3.15 -4.37
C HIS A 265 -4.31 -2.51 -5.49
N ASN A 266 -3.82 -2.55 -6.73
CA ASN A 266 -4.43 -1.88 -7.86
C ASN A 266 -5.01 -2.90 -8.85
N ALA A 267 -6.27 -3.26 -8.65
CA ALA A 267 -6.99 -4.17 -9.55
C ALA A 267 -7.15 -3.60 -10.98
N VAL A 268 -7.10 -2.27 -11.16
CA VAL A 268 -7.11 -1.67 -12.51
C VAL A 268 -5.86 -2.09 -13.29
N HIS A 269 -4.71 -2.22 -12.63
CA HIS A 269 -3.49 -2.71 -13.30
C HIS A 269 -3.66 -4.13 -13.82
N LEU A 270 -4.26 -5.02 -13.04
CA LEU A 270 -4.53 -6.40 -13.47
C LEU A 270 -5.48 -6.43 -14.68
N LYS A 271 -6.54 -5.61 -14.65
CA LYS A 271 -7.45 -5.49 -15.78
C LYS A 271 -6.74 -5.03 -17.04
N LEU A 272 -5.99 -3.92 -16.96
CA LEU A 272 -5.25 -3.38 -18.11
C LEU A 272 -4.21 -4.36 -18.63
N ALA A 273 -3.52 -5.08 -17.76
CA ALA A 273 -2.58 -6.13 -18.15
C ALA A 273 -3.29 -7.28 -18.91
N GLY A 274 -4.44 -7.73 -18.42
CA GLY A 274 -5.24 -8.76 -19.10
C GLY A 274 -5.82 -8.30 -20.44
N ASP A 275 -6.28 -7.05 -20.52
CA ASP A 275 -6.75 -6.45 -21.78
C ASP A 275 -5.60 -6.36 -22.80
N ALA A 276 -4.41 -5.89 -22.37
CA ALA A 276 -3.22 -5.81 -23.22
C ALA A 276 -2.75 -7.20 -23.68
N LEU A 277 -2.78 -8.20 -22.79
CA LEU A 277 -2.42 -9.58 -23.13
C LEU A 277 -3.41 -10.17 -24.14
N ALA A 278 -4.71 -10.00 -23.92
CA ALA A 278 -5.74 -10.47 -24.85
C ALA A 278 -5.62 -9.82 -26.24
N ALA A 279 -5.21 -8.55 -26.30
CA ALA A 279 -4.95 -7.84 -27.55
C ALA A 279 -3.64 -8.25 -28.24
N SER A 280 -2.71 -8.88 -27.53
CA SER A 280 -1.38 -9.25 -28.08
C SER A 280 -1.46 -10.36 -29.13
N SER A 281 -2.42 -11.28 -29.02
CA SER A 281 -2.65 -12.31 -30.03
C SER A 281 -4.03 -12.97 -29.89
N PRO A 282 -4.58 -13.58 -30.96
CA PRO A 282 -5.83 -14.35 -30.88
C PRO A 282 -5.77 -15.53 -29.89
N ALA A 283 -4.58 -16.09 -29.64
CA ALA A 283 -4.41 -17.21 -28.71
C ALA A 283 -4.61 -16.78 -27.24
N GLU A 284 -4.43 -15.50 -26.93
CA GLU A 284 -4.54 -14.95 -25.58
C GLU A 284 -5.91 -14.32 -25.30
N ALA A 285 -6.81 -14.26 -26.29
CA ALA A 285 -8.12 -13.60 -26.17
C ALA A 285 -9.00 -14.13 -25.02
N ASN A 286 -8.81 -15.39 -24.62
CA ASN A 286 -9.56 -16.06 -23.55
C ASN A 286 -8.75 -16.30 -22.28
N THR A 287 -7.53 -15.77 -22.18
CA THR A 287 -6.61 -15.98 -21.07
C THR A 287 -7.10 -15.31 -19.79
N GLN A 288 -6.88 -15.99 -18.67
CA GLN A 288 -7.04 -15.44 -17.33
C GLN A 288 -5.70 -14.95 -16.82
N VAL A 289 -5.63 -13.67 -16.44
CA VAL A 289 -4.48 -13.15 -15.69
C VAL A 289 -4.75 -13.25 -14.19
N ILE A 290 -3.70 -13.53 -13.41
CA ILE A 290 -3.77 -13.54 -11.94
C ILE A 290 -2.60 -12.78 -11.31
N ILE A 291 -2.77 -12.28 -10.10
CA ILE A 291 -1.71 -11.68 -9.29
C ILE A 291 -1.99 -11.92 -7.80
N GLY A 292 -0.94 -12.08 -6.99
CA GLY A 292 -1.09 -12.05 -5.53
C GLY A 292 -1.62 -10.69 -5.04
N PHE A 293 -2.63 -10.71 -4.18
CA PHE A 293 -3.42 -9.53 -3.85
C PHE A 293 -3.80 -9.51 -2.36
N SER A 294 -3.86 -8.30 -1.78
CA SER A 294 -4.35 -8.08 -0.42
C SER A 294 -5.88 -8.03 -0.40
N ALA A 295 -6.50 -8.95 0.32
CA ALA A 295 -7.96 -8.99 0.46
C ALA A 295 -8.48 -7.74 1.18
N SER A 296 -7.77 -7.24 2.20
CA SER A 296 -8.19 -6.02 2.90
C SER A 296 -8.21 -4.80 2.00
N GLN A 297 -7.18 -4.64 1.16
CA GLN A 297 -7.13 -3.56 0.18
C GLN A 297 -8.24 -3.67 -0.86
N TYR A 298 -8.52 -4.88 -1.34
CA TYR A 298 -9.64 -5.11 -2.24
C TYR A 298 -10.97 -4.70 -1.60
N ILE A 299 -11.26 -5.15 -0.37
CA ILE A 299 -12.48 -4.77 0.37
C ILE A 299 -12.59 -3.25 0.50
N ALA A 300 -11.56 -2.59 1.02
CA ALA A 300 -11.57 -1.15 1.25
C ALA A 300 -11.83 -0.36 -0.04
N ARG A 301 -11.11 -0.71 -1.11
CA ARG A 301 -11.20 0.01 -2.37
C ARG A 301 -12.48 -0.32 -3.13
N SER A 302 -13.00 -1.55 -3.06
CA SER A 302 -14.31 -1.90 -3.59
C SER A 302 -15.40 -1.02 -2.96
N ALA A 303 -15.33 -0.78 -1.64
CA ALA A 303 -16.19 0.14 -0.92
C ALA A 303 -15.90 1.64 -1.16
N ASN A 304 -15.06 1.96 -2.15
CA ASN A 304 -14.64 3.32 -2.50
C ASN A 304 -13.91 4.07 -1.36
N LEU A 305 -13.25 3.34 -0.45
CA LEU A 305 -12.45 3.90 0.65
C LEU A 305 -10.96 4.05 0.32
N GLY A 306 -10.57 3.71 -0.90
CA GLY A 306 -9.21 3.89 -1.44
C GLY A 306 -9.26 4.03 -2.96
N SER A 307 -8.14 4.44 -3.57
CA SER A 307 -8.08 4.76 -5.01
C SER A 307 -6.89 4.11 -5.72
N PRO A 308 -7.08 3.51 -6.91
CA PRO A 308 -8.35 3.40 -7.63
C PRO A 308 -9.28 2.31 -7.08
N GLN A 309 -10.58 2.46 -7.33
CA GLN A 309 -11.58 1.43 -7.07
C GLN A 309 -11.40 0.25 -8.05
N PRO A 310 -11.40 -1.01 -7.56
CA PRO A 310 -11.32 -2.19 -8.40
C PRO A 310 -12.46 -2.25 -9.41
N PRO A 311 -12.19 -2.59 -10.68
CA PRO A 311 -13.23 -2.96 -11.62
C PRO A 311 -14.04 -4.16 -11.11
N ALA A 312 -15.36 -4.18 -11.31
CA ALA A 312 -16.24 -5.24 -10.81
C ALA A 312 -15.97 -6.63 -11.43
N ASP A 313 -15.29 -6.65 -12.57
CA ASP A 313 -14.83 -7.85 -13.28
C ASP A 313 -13.45 -8.35 -12.81
N VAL A 314 -12.76 -7.63 -11.93
CA VAL A 314 -11.58 -8.15 -11.23
C VAL A 314 -12.03 -8.72 -9.89
N ILE A 315 -11.82 -10.03 -9.68
CA ILE A 315 -12.41 -10.76 -8.55
C ILE A 315 -11.31 -11.44 -7.74
N LEU A 316 -11.50 -11.56 -6.42
CA LEU A 316 -10.64 -12.37 -5.57
C LEU A 316 -10.96 -13.86 -5.70
N GLY A 317 -9.93 -14.66 -5.92
CA GLY A 317 -10.01 -16.11 -5.93
C GLY A 317 -10.06 -16.72 -4.53
N SER A 318 -10.51 -17.97 -4.50
CA SER A 318 -10.53 -18.81 -3.29
C SER A 318 -9.36 -19.79 -3.24
N ILE A 319 -8.98 -20.22 -2.05
CA ILE A 319 -7.94 -21.23 -1.84
C ILE A 319 -8.57 -22.54 -1.36
N SER A 320 -8.56 -23.56 -2.23
CA SER A 320 -9.17 -24.87 -1.98
C SER A 320 -8.28 -25.82 -1.18
N ASN A 321 -6.98 -25.55 -1.12
CA ASN A 321 -6.02 -26.27 -0.28
C ASN A 321 -4.86 -25.34 0.09
N ASP A 322 -4.66 -25.11 1.39
CA ASP A 322 -3.62 -24.22 1.93
C ASP A 322 -2.21 -24.84 2.00
N GLY A 323 -2.04 -26.06 1.47
CA GLY A 323 -0.80 -26.85 1.57
C GLY A 323 -0.77 -27.78 2.79
N ALA A 324 -1.68 -27.62 3.75
CA ALA A 324 -1.89 -28.53 4.87
C ALA A 324 -3.15 -29.40 4.67
N GLY A 325 -3.76 -29.37 3.49
CA GLY A 325 -4.99 -30.10 3.18
C GLY A 325 -6.28 -29.37 3.56
N ASN A 326 -6.21 -28.13 4.07
CA ASN A 326 -7.40 -27.39 4.47
C ASN A 326 -7.95 -26.56 3.29
N ASN A 327 -9.25 -26.68 3.06
CA ASN A 327 -9.97 -25.73 2.22
C ASN A 327 -10.33 -24.50 3.06
N ILE A 328 -9.70 -23.36 2.76
CA ILE A 328 -9.92 -22.11 3.49
C ILE A 328 -10.90 -21.17 2.77
N GLY A 329 -11.30 -21.50 1.54
CA GLY A 329 -12.34 -20.81 0.80
C GLY A 329 -11.95 -19.42 0.32
N SER A 330 -12.92 -18.51 0.26
CA SER A 330 -12.71 -17.10 -0.12
C SER A 330 -12.25 -16.28 1.09
N PRO A 331 -11.32 -15.32 0.93
CA PRO A 331 -10.96 -14.39 2.00
C PRO A 331 -12.05 -13.35 2.29
N VAL A 332 -13.03 -13.21 1.39
CA VAL A 332 -14.11 -12.23 1.49
C VAL A 332 -15.48 -12.89 1.45
N SER A 333 -16.45 -12.27 2.11
CA SER A 333 -17.87 -12.58 1.99
C SER A 333 -18.65 -11.34 1.54
N GLY A 334 -19.85 -11.52 1.01
CA GLY A 334 -20.65 -10.43 0.43
C GLY A 334 -20.53 -10.35 -1.09
N THR A 335 -20.92 -9.20 -1.64
CA THR A 335 -20.99 -8.96 -3.09
C THR A 335 -20.50 -7.56 -3.39
N TYR A 336 -19.80 -7.39 -4.51
CA TYR A 336 -19.30 -6.09 -4.95
C TYR A 336 -20.42 -5.03 -4.93
N PRO A 337 -20.18 -3.81 -4.39
CA PRO A 337 -18.92 -3.32 -3.81
C PRO A 337 -18.73 -3.64 -2.31
N ASN A 338 -19.68 -4.30 -1.67
CA ASN A 338 -19.76 -4.47 -0.22
C ASN A 338 -19.27 -5.86 0.21
N PHE A 339 -17.99 -5.92 0.57
CA PHE A 339 -17.35 -7.13 1.08
C PHE A 339 -17.01 -7.01 2.56
N THR A 340 -16.91 -8.14 3.23
CA THR A 340 -16.40 -8.23 4.61
C THR A 340 -15.32 -9.31 4.72
N PRO A 341 -14.33 -9.15 5.63
CA PRO A 341 -13.29 -10.14 5.86
C PRO A 341 -13.84 -11.46 6.38
N VAL A 342 -13.32 -12.59 5.87
CA VAL A 342 -13.61 -13.93 6.41
C VAL A 342 -12.55 -14.29 7.46
N ALA A 343 -12.94 -14.26 8.74
CA ALA A 343 -12.00 -14.39 9.85
C ALA A 343 -11.17 -15.69 9.83
N SER A 344 -11.75 -16.83 9.41
CA SER A 344 -11.01 -18.10 9.31
C SER A 344 -9.87 -18.03 8.29
N PHE A 345 -10.07 -17.34 7.16
CA PHE A 345 -9.04 -17.12 6.16
C PHE A 345 -7.95 -16.17 6.71
N TYR A 346 -8.35 -15.05 7.30
CA TYR A 346 -7.41 -14.07 7.89
C TYR A 346 -6.56 -14.66 9.02
N ASN A 347 -7.08 -15.65 9.73
CA ASN A 347 -6.40 -16.37 10.80
C ASN A 347 -5.54 -17.55 10.30
N ASN A 348 -5.65 -17.93 9.02
CA ASN A 348 -4.81 -19.00 8.45
C ASN A 348 -3.33 -18.65 8.58
N ALA A 349 -2.50 -19.64 8.89
CA ALA A 349 -1.06 -19.44 9.13
C ALA A 349 -0.24 -19.23 7.84
N THR A 350 -0.79 -19.62 6.69
CA THR A 350 -0.12 -19.58 5.39
C THR A 350 -0.55 -18.38 4.56
N PHE A 351 -1.86 -18.10 4.51
CA PHE A 351 -2.46 -17.04 3.70
C PHE A 351 -2.94 -15.84 4.53
N GLY A 352 -3.06 -15.98 5.85
CA GLY A 352 -3.23 -14.84 6.75
C GLY A 352 -1.87 -14.25 7.13
N ARG A 353 -1.80 -12.92 7.28
CA ARG A 353 -0.58 -12.23 7.73
C ARG A 353 -0.88 -11.11 8.69
N THR A 354 0.09 -10.81 9.55
CA THR A 354 0.05 -9.60 10.38
C THR A 354 0.69 -8.44 9.64
N VAL A 355 0.11 -7.25 9.80
CA VAL A 355 0.67 -5.99 9.30
C VAL A 355 1.07 -5.07 10.45
N TYR A 356 2.06 -4.23 10.20
CA TYR A 356 2.84 -3.54 11.23
C TYR A 356 2.98 -2.04 10.95
N ASN A 357 3.07 -1.29 12.05
CA ASN A 357 3.72 0.01 12.07
C ASN A 357 5.12 -0.17 12.66
N VAL A 358 6.14 0.32 11.97
CA VAL A 358 7.55 0.11 12.30
C VAL A 358 8.13 1.40 12.86
N PHE A 359 8.73 1.33 14.04
CA PHE A 359 9.23 2.50 14.78
C PHE A 359 10.72 2.34 15.10
N PRO A 360 11.47 3.43 15.30
CA PRO A 360 12.73 3.35 16.02
C PRO A 360 12.47 2.79 17.42
N THR A 361 13.17 1.71 17.79
CA THR A 361 13.00 1.04 19.09
C THR A 361 13.25 1.99 20.25
N ALA A 362 14.25 2.86 20.13
CA ALA A 362 14.56 3.87 21.14
C ALA A 362 13.39 4.83 21.39
N THR A 363 12.53 5.06 20.39
CA THR A 363 11.38 5.96 20.48
C THR A 363 10.16 5.27 21.10
N ILE A 364 9.80 4.07 20.62
CA ILE A 364 8.58 3.39 21.06
C ILE A 364 8.75 2.56 22.35
N ALA A 365 9.94 1.97 22.56
CA ALA A 365 10.22 1.11 23.72
C ALA A 365 11.14 1.79 24.76
N GLY A 366 11.89 2.82 24.38
CA GLY A 366 12.75 3.60 25.29
C GLY A 366 11.97 4.58 26.17
N PRO A 367 12.61 5.33 27.08
CA PRO A 367 11.92 6.33 27.93
C PRO A 367 11.32 7.49 27.11
N GLY A 368 10.30 8.16 27.66
CA GLY A 368 9.64 9.30 26.99
C GLY A 368 8.62 8.91 25.91
N ASN A 369 8.39 9.83 24.96
CA ASN A 369 7.45 9.70 23.82
C ASN A 369 6.05 9.19 24.20
N LEU A 370 5.51 9.72 25.31
CA LEU A 370 4.24 9.26 25.89
C LEU A 370 3.07 9.37 24.90
N ALA A 371 3.05 10.40 24.04
CA ALA A 371 2.05 10.56 23.01
C ALA A 371 2.08 9.40 21.99
N LEU A 372 3.27 9.04 21.49
CA LEU A 372 3.45 7.94 20.55
C LEU A 372 3.06 6.59 21.19
N LYS A 373 3.46 6.36 22.44
CA LYS A 373 3.10 5.14 23.17
C LYS A 373 1.60 5.05 23.42
N SER A 374 0.95 6.15 23.77
CA SER A 374 -0.51 6.19 23.91
C SER A 374 -1.23 5.82 22.61
N LEU A 375 -0.65 6.15 21.45
CA LEU A 375 -1.21 5.81 20.14
C LEU A 375 -1.01 4.34 19.77
N PHE A 376 0.16 3.77 20.06
CA PHE A 376 0.59 2.51 19.44
C PHE A 376 0.99 1.38 20.40
N SER A 377 1.32 1.67 21.66
CA SER A 377 1.91 0.68 22.58
C SER A 377 0.85 0.01 23.44
N GLY A 378 0.79 -1.30 23.36
CA GLY A 378 -0.11 -2.15 24.14
C GLY A 378 -1.54 -2.25 23.60
N PRO A 379 -2.33 -3.19 24.13
CA PRO A 379 -3.66 -3.52 23.62
C PRO A 379 -4.70 -2.40 23.86
N THR A 380 -4.42 -1.49 24.78
CA THR A 380 -5.28 -0.33 25.10
C THR A 380 -4.89 0.93 24.33
N SER A 381 -3.93 0.85 23.41
CA SER A 381 -3.51 2.00 22.60
C SER A 381 -4.63 2.47 21.67
N SER A 382 -4.64 3.75 21.31
CA SER A 382 -5.68 4.33 20.44
C SER A 382 -5.83 3.57 19.12
N LEU A 383 -4.72 3.08 18.55
CA LEU A 383 -4.74 2.25 17.35
C LEU A 383 -5.50 0.93 17.55
N CYS A 384 -5.20 0.20 18.63
CA CYS A 384 -5.86 -1.08 18.90
C CYS A 384 -7.34 -0.92 19.26
N GLN A 385 -7.71 0.24 19.79
CA GLN A 385 -9.12 0.58 20.07
C GLN A 385 -9.89 1.05 18.83
N ALA A 386 -9.20 1.43 17.73
CA ALA A 386 -9.82 1.87 16.48
C ALA A 386 -10.38 0.70 15.62
N THR A 387 -11.00 -0.28 16.27
CA THR A 387 -11.46 -1.54 15.66
C THR A 387 -12.45 -1.30 14.51
N SER A 388 -13.38 -0.35 14.66
CA SER A 388 -14.37 -0.04 13.61
C SER A 388 -13.71 0.50 12.34
N THR A 389 -12.72 1.40 12.47
CA THR A 389 -11.96 1.92 11.32
C THR A 389 -11.14 0.82 10.66
N ILE A 390 -10.43 0.00 11.45
CA ILE A 390 -9.64 -1.13 10.92
C ILE A 390 -10.54 -2.11 10.13
N GLN A 391 -11.71 -2.44 10.67
CA GLN A 391 -12.68 -3.34 10.04
C GLN A 391 -13.35 -2.74 8.81
N ALA A 392 -13.69 -1.45 8.83
CA ALA A 392 -14.23 -0.75 7.66
C ALA A 392 -13.25 -0.78 6.47
N MET A 393 -11.95 -0.81 6.76
CA MET A 393 -10.89 -0.93 5.77
C MET A 393 -10.55 -2.38 5.40
N GLY A 394 -11.41 -3.33 5.77
CA GLY A 394 -11.26 -4.74 5.40
C GLY A 394 -10.21 -5.51 6.18
N PHE A 395 -9.65 -4.97 7.26
CA PHE A 395 -8.69 -5.68 8.11
C PHE A 395 -9.39 -6.28 9.33
N THR A 396 -8.77 -7.28 9.98
CA THR A 396 -9.14 -7.65 11.35
C THR A 396 -8.08 -7.17 12.32
N VAL A 397 -8.42 -6.92 13.58
CA VAL A 397 -7.43 -6.46 14.58
C VAL A 397 -6.46 -7.61 14.90
N ALA A 398 -5.17 -7.31 14.96
CA ALA A 398 -4.17 -8.32 15.32
C ALA A 398 -4.38 -8.79 16.77
N PRO A 399 -4.32 -10.10 17.07
CA PRO A 399 -4.47 -10.61 18.44
C PRO A 399 -3.45 -10.03 19.43
N ASP A 400 -2.26 -9.69 18.94
CA ASP A 400 -1.15 -9.10 19.68
C ASP A 400 -0.99 -7.60 19.40
N CYS A 401 -2.06 -6.91 18.97
CA CYS A 401 -2.03 -5.50 18.63
C CYS A 401 -1.32 -4.64 19.69
N GLY A 402 -0.38 -3.80 19.23
CA GLY A 402 0.40 -2.92 20.09
C GLY A 402 1.60 -3.59 20.78
N SER A 403 1.86 -4.87 20.54
CA SER A 403 3.04 -5.58 21.07
C SER A 403 4.34 -4.94 20.60
N LEU A 404 5.33 -4.84 21.50
CA LEU A 404 6.67 -4.34 21.20
C LEU A 404 7.73 -5.45 21.11
N ALA A 405 7.31 -6.71 21.08
CA ALA A 405 8.20 -7.86 21.20
C ALA A 405 9.09 -8.09 19.97
N THR A 406 8.66 -7.63 18.79
CA THR A 406 9.34 -7.92 17.53
C THR A 406 10.28 -6.80 17.15
N GLN A 407 11.59 -7.08 17.11
CA GLN A 407 12.62 -6.11 16.73
C GLN A 407 13.49 -6.59 15.56
N ARG A 408 13.99 -5.63 14.76
CA ARG A 408 14.88 -5.86 13.61
C ARG A 408 15.94 -4.77 13.48
N GLY A 409 16.91 -5.01 12.60
CA GLY A 409 17.96 -4.07 12.26
C GLY A 409 17.50 -2.92 11.37
N LEU A 410 18.36 -1.90 11.24
CA LEU A 410 18.20 -0.86 10.21
C LEU A 410 18.42 -1.46 8.83
N ARG A 411 17.65 -1.04 7.84
CA ARG A 411 17.82 -1.49 6.46
C ARG A 411 18.85 -0.64 5.71
N SER A 412 19.76 -1.30 5.00
CA SER A 412 20.72 -0.66 4.10
C SER A 412 20.08 -0.24 2.76
N GLY A 413 20.80 0.57 1.98
CA GLY A 413 20.36 1.07 0.67
C GLY A 413 19.51 2.34 0.71
N ASN A 414 19.50 3.06 -0.42
CA ASN A 414 18.77 4.32 -0.59
C ASN A 414 17.38 4.12 -1.23
N PHE A 415 17.09 2.91 -1.75
CA PHE A 415 15.88 2.56 -2.48
C PHE A 415 15.35 1.19 -2.17
#